data_AF-A0A8C9UQ82-F1
#
_entry.id   AF-A0A8C9UQ82-F1
#
_cell.length_a   1.000
_cell.length_b   1.000
_cell.length_c   1.000
_cell.angle_alpha   90.00
_cell.angle_beta   90.00
_cell.angle_gamma   90.00
#
_symmetry.space_group_name_H-M   'P 1'
#
loop_
_entity.id
_entity.type
_entity.pdbx_description
1 polymer ?
#
loop_
_entity_poly.entity_id
_entity_poly.type
_entity_poly.pdbx_seq_one_letter_code
_entity_poly.pdbx_strand_id
1 'polypeptide(L)'
;VVRRIFTNSRERWRQQNVNGAFAELRKLIPTHPPDKKLSKNEILRLAMKYINFLAKLLNDQEEEGTQRAKPGKDPVVGAGGGGGGTGVGPSFSLPPSCP
;
A
#
# COMPACT_ATOMS: atom_id res chain seq x y z
N VAL A 1 -26.28 -19.09 -35.16
CA VAL A 1 -26.87 -18.99 -33.79
C VAL A 1 -26.00 -19.69 -32.74
N VAL A 2 -25.60 -20.95 -32.93
CA VAL A 2 -24.79 -21.75 -31.97
C VAL A 2 -23.47 -21.08 -31.54
N ARG A 3 -22.67 -20.54 -32.48
CA ARG A 3 -21.41 -19.82 -32.14
C ARG A 3 -21.61 -18.61 -31.23
N ARG A 4 -22.71 -17.87 -31.43
CA ARG A 4 -23.06 -16.69 -30.61
C ARG A 4 -23.38 -17.12 -29.18
N ILE A 5 -24.14 -18.20 -29.02
CA ILE A 5 -24.50 -18.76 -27.71
C ILE A 5 -23.23 -19.23 -26.99
N PHE A 6 -22.39 -20.03 -27.63
CA PHE A 6 -21.13 -20.51 -27.04
C PHE A 6 -20.21 -19.36 -26.61
N THR A 7 -20.08 -18.33 -27.46
CA THR A 7 -19.26 -17.15 -27.14
C THR A 7 -19.84 -16.35 -25.97
N ASN A 8 -21.16 -16.18 -25.90
CA ASN A 8 -21.81 -15.50 -24.78
C ASN A 8 -21.63 -16.28 -23.46
N SER A 9 -21.79 -17.60 -23.48
CA SER A 9 -21.57 -18.45 -22.32
C SER A 9 -20.13 -18.34 -21.81
N ARG A 10 -19.14 -18.35 -22.72
CA ARG A 10 -17.74 -18.18 -22.35
C ARG A 10 -17.45 -16.81 -21.72
N GLU A 11 -17.97 -15.73 -22.30
CA GLU A 11 -17.78 -14.39 -21.74
C GLU A 11 -18.47 -14.24 -20.38
N ARG A 12 -19.67 -14.83 -20.21
CA ARG A 12 -20.35 -14.89 -18.92
C ARG A 12 -19.49 -15.58 -17.86
N TRP A 13 -18.89 -16.72 -18.20
CA TRP A 13 -18.00 -17.44 -17.28
C TRP A 13 -16.77 -16.60 -16.91
N ARG A 14 -16.16 -15.90 -17.89
CA ARG A 14 -15.06 -14.97 -17.63
C ARG A 14 -15.47 -13.86 -16.65
N GLN A 15 -16.65 -13.28 -16.83
CA GLN A 15 -17.19 -12.24 -15.93
C GLN A 15 -17.54 -12.78 -14.54
N GLN A 16 -18.00 -14.03 -14.43
CA GLN A 16 -18.22 -14.69 -13.14
C GLN A 16 -16.90 -14.82 -12.35
N ASN A 17 -15.80 -15.20 -13.01
CA ASN A 17 -14.48 -15.26 -12.37
C ASN A 17 -14.05 -13.88 -11.84
N VAL A 18 -14.21 -12.82 -12.64
CA VAL A 18 -13.91 -11.45 -12.20
C VAL A 18 -14.77 -11.04 -11.01
N ASN A 19 -16.08 -11.33 -11.07
CA ASN A 19 -16.98 -11.02 -9.96
C ASN A 19 -16.65 -11.82 -8.69
N GLY A 20 -16.17 -13.06 -8.83
CA GLY A 20 -15.66 -13.87 -7.71
C GLY A 20 -14.45 -13.22 -7.05
N ALA A 21 -13.47 -12.76 -7.84
CA ALA A 21 -12.31 -12.03 -7.31
C ALA A 21 -12.71 -10.73 -6.59
N PHE A 22 -13.71 -9.99 -7.11
CA PHE A 22 -14.26 -8.82 -6.42
C PHE A 22 -14.91 -9.17 -5.07
N ALA A 23 -15.57 -10.33 -4.97
CA ALA A 23 -16.16 -10.79 -3.72
C ALA A 23 -15.10 -11.17 -2.68
N GLU A 24 -14.02 -11.85 -3.09
CA GLU A 24 -12.89 -12.13 -2.20
C GLU A 24 -12.21 -10.84 -1.73
N LEU A 25 -11.95 -9.90 -2.65
CA LEU A 25 -11.38 -8.60 -2.28
C LEU A 25 -12.27 -7.84 -1.29
N ARG A 26 -13.61 -7.90 -1.45
CA ARG A 26 -14.56 -7.26 -0.54
C ARG A 26 -14.45 -7.78 0.89
N LYS A 27 -14.18 -9.07 1.10
CA LYS A 27 -14.05 -9.67 2.45
C LYS A 27 -12.84 -9.12 3.21
N LEU A 28 -11.80 -8.70 2.50
CA LEU A 28 -10.57 -8.15 3.07
C LEU A 28 -10.69 -6.66 3.43
N ILE A 29 -11.71 -5.96 2.93
CA ILE A 29 -11.90 -4.53 3.18
C ILE A 29 -12.64 -4.33 4.50
N PRO A 30 -12.04 -3.66 5.50
CA PRO A 30 -12.73 -3.35 6.75
C PRO A 30 -13.83 -2.30 6.55
N THR A 31 -15.06 -2.63 6.95
CA THR A 31 -16.22 -1.71 6.90
C THR A 31 -17.10 -1.85 8.14
N HIS A 32 -17.84 -0.78 8.46
CA HIS A 32 -18.92 -0.81 9.44
C HIS A 32 -20.24 -0.41 8.76
N PRO A 33 -21.29 -1.25 8.79
CA PRO A 33 -21.30 -2.65 9.25
C PRO A 33 -20.50 -3.58 8.32
N PRO A 34 -20.12 -4.80 8.76
CA PRO A 34 -19.27 -5.71 7.97
C PRO A 34 -19.92 -6.17 6.65
N ASP A 35 -21.25 -6.22 6.61
CA ASP A 35 -22.09 -6.62 5.48
C ASP A 35 -22.47 -5.46 4.54
N LYS A 36 -21.87 -4.28 4.71
CA LYS A 36 -22.10 -3.11 3.85
C LYS A 36 -21.93 -3.48 2.36
N LYS A 37 -22.96 -3.25 1.54
CA LYS A 37 -22.85 -3.43 0.09
C LYS A 37 -21.98 -2.32 -0.50
N LEU A 38 -20.87 -2.70 -1.13
CA LEU A 38 -19.95 -1.78 -1.81
C LEU A 38 -20.05 -1.96 -3.32
N SER A 39 -20.02 -0.86 -4.07
CA SER A 39 -19.85 -0.89 -5.52
C SER A 39 -18.45 -1.33 -5.92
N LYS A 40 -18.28 -1.80 -7.17
CA LYS A 40 -16.96 -2.19 -7.71
C LYS A 40 -15.94 -1.05 -7.57
N ASN A 41 -16.37 0.18 -7.82
CA ASN A 41 -15.48 1.34 -7.72
C ASN A 41 -15.07 1.63 -6.27
N GLU A 42 -16.01 1.56 -5.32
CA GLU A 42 -15.70 1.73 -3.90
C GLU A 42 -14.75 0.64 -3.39
N ILE A 43 -14.95 -0.62 -3.80
CA ILE A 43 -14.05 -1.74 -3.47
C ILE A 43 -12.61 -1.40 -3.89
N LEU A 44 -12.42 -0.94 -5.12
CA LEU A 44 -11.08 -0.57 -5.62
C LEU A 44 -10.47 0.58 -4.81
N ARG A 45 -11.25 1.64 -4.55
CA ARG A 45 -10.76 2.81 -3.80
C ARG A 45 -10.42 2.46 -2.35
N LEU A 46 -11.26 1.67 -1.69
CA LEU A 46 -11.03 1.23 -0.31
C LEU A 46 -9.86 0.26 -0.20
N ALA A 47 -9.69 -0.65 -1.17
CA ALA A 47 -8.52 -1.53 -1.21
C ALA A 47 -7.21 -0.73 -1.27
N MET A 48 -7.11 0.27 -2.16
CA MET A 48 -5.93 1.15 -2.23
C MET A 48 -5.71 1.91 -0.91
N LYS A 49 -6.77 2.47 -0.32
CA LYS A 49 -6.68 3.16 0.97
C LYS A 49 -6.20 2.23 2.08
N TYR A 50 -6.70 1.00 2.11
CA TYR A 50 -6.36 0.03 3.15
C TYR A 50 -4.91 -0.46 3.03
N ILE A 51 -4.43 -0.74 1.82
CA ILE A 51 -3.01 -1.06 1.59
C ILE A 51 -2.11 0.07 2.08
N ASN A 52 -2.43 1.32 1.71
CA ASN A 52 -1.65 2.49 2.15
C ASN A 52 -1.72 2.71 3.67
N PHE A 53 -2.88 2.44 4.29
CA PHE A 53 -3.04 2.52 5.73
C PHE A 53 -2.14 1.50 6.45
N LEU A 54 -2.15 0.25 6.00
CA LEU A 54 -1.30 -0.79 6.58
C LEU A 54 0.21 -0.48 6.38
N ALA A 55 0.59 0.02 5.21
CA ALA A 55 1.97 0.41 4.93
C ALA A 55 2.46 1.53 5.89
N LYS A 56 1.64 2.55 6.13
CA LYS A 56 1.96 3.61 7.09
C LYS A 56 2.05 3.09 8.52
N LEU A 57 1.09 2.25 8.92
CA LEU A 57 1.07 1.66 10.26
C LEU A 57 2.34 0.86 10.55
N LEU A 58 2.89 0.14 9.56
CA LEU A 58 4.16 -0.58 9.71
C LEU A 58 5.35 0.36 9.84
N ASN A 59 5.43 1.42 9.03
CA ASN A 59 6.51 2.39 9.11
C ASN A 59 6.53 3.12 10.47
N ASP A 60 5.36 3.52 10.98
CA ASP A 60 5.24 4.20 12.27
C ASP A 60 5.74 3.30 13.43
N GLN A 61 5.55 1.99 13.33
CA GLN A 61 6.02 1.01 14.33
C GLN A 61 7.55 0.87 14.34
N GLU A 62 8.21 0.97 13.17
CA GLU A 62 9.67 0.90 13.07
C GLU A 62 10.34 2.14 13.69
N GLU A 63 9.73 3.32 13.54
CA GLU A 63 10.23 4.56 14.16
C GLU A 63 10.07 4.57 15.68
N GLU A 64 8.94 4.07 16.21
CA GLU A 64 8.71 3.93 17.66
C GLU A 64 9.68 2.92 18.31
N GLY A 65 10.05 1.85 17.61
CA GLY A 65 11.03 0.86 18.06
C GLY A 65 12.45 1.42 18.23
N THR A 66 12.81 2.46 17.49
CA THR A 66 14.11 3.15 17.61
C THR A 66 14.15 4.16 18.75
N GLN A 67 13.00 4.65 19.23
CA GLN A 67 12.95 5.64 20.32
C GLN A 67 13.02 5.05 21.73
N ARG A 68 12.86 3.73 21.90
CA ARG A 68 13.07 3.04 23.19
C ARG A 68 14.52 2.67 23.50
N ALA A 69 15.47 3.06 22.67
CA ALA A 69 16.91 2.90 22.91
C ALA A 69 17.61 4.21 23.32
N LYS A 70 16.94 5.13 24.02
CA LYS A 70 17.61 6.25 24.71
C LYS A 70 17.88 5.85 26.17
N PRO A 71 19.09 5.35 26.52
CA PRO A 71 19.51 5.39 27.91
C PRO A 71 19.67 6.87 28.30
N GLY A 72 19.17 7.22 29.48
CA GLY A 72 19.28 8.57 30.04
C GLY A 72 20.71 9.10 29.91
N LYS A 73 20.84 10.30 29.36
CA LYS A 73 22.04 11.11 29.50
C LYS A 73 21.62 12.50 29.91
N ASP A 74 22.11 12.85 31.08
CA ASP A 74 21.98 14.13 31.75
C ASP A 74 22.51 15.25 30.84
N PRO A 75 22.01 16.50 30.95
CA PRO A 75 22.47 17.58 30.09
C PRO A 75 23.79 18.13 30.63
N VAL A 76 24.92 17.72 30.04
CA VAL A 76 26.17 18.47 30.15
C VAL A 76 26.30 19.41 28.94
N VAL A 77 26.18 20.71 29.23
CA VAL A 77 26.39 21.82 28.30
C VAL A 77 27.87 21.87 27.90
N GLY A 78 28.15 21.82 26.60
CA GLY A 78 29.48 21.99 26.04
C GLY A 78 29.42 22.73 24.71
N ALA A 79 29.83 24.00 24.73
CA ALA A 79 29.98 24.85 23.55
C ALA A 79 31.19 24.41 22.71
N GLY A 80 31.07 24.49 21.38
CA GLY A 80 32.20 24.30 20.45
C GLY A 80 31.72 24.29 19.01
N GLY A 81 32.15 25.26 18.21
CA GLY A 81 31.54 25.61 16.92
C GLY A 81 32.19 25.04 15.66
N GLY A 82 31.64 25.50 14.53
CA GLY A 82 32.36 25.76 13.28
C GLY A 82 32.36 24.66 12.21
N GLY A 83 32.04 25.07 10.97
CA GLY A 83 32.57 24.43 9.74
C GLY A 83 31.50 23.87 8.81
N GLY A 84 31.25 24.58 7.69
CA GLY A 84 30.27 24.19 6.67
C GLY A 84 30.77 23.17 5.65
N GLY A 85 29.94 22.93 4.62
CA GLY A 85 30.38 22.24 3.41
C GLY A 85 29.31 21.41 2.69
N THR A 86 28.62 22.07 1.76
CA THR A 86 28.15 21.58 0.45
C THR A 86 27.36 20.28 0.34
N GLY A 87 26.12 20.43 -0.12
CA GLY A 87 25.31 19.34 -0.61
C GLY A 87 25.84 18.71 -1.90
N VAL A 88 25.60 17.42 -2.03
CA VAL A 88 25.60 16.67 -3.29
C VAL A 88 24.32 15.84 -3.30
N GLY A 89 23.49 16.05 -4.32
CA GLY A 89 22.18 15.41 -4.49
C GLY A 89 22.27 13.91 -4.79
N PRO A 90 21.14 13.19 -4.75
CA PRO A 90 21.12 11.75 -4.96
C PRO A 90 21.29 11.41 -6.45
N SER A 91 22.27 10.56 -6.75
CA SER A 91 22.42 9.94 -8.07
C SER A 91 21.34 8.87 -8.26
N PHE A 92 20.34 9.15 -9.09
CA PHE A 92 19.37 8.17 -9.57
C PHE A 92 20.04 7.28 -10.61
N SER A 93 20.34 6.03 -10.25
CA SER A 93 20.77 5.01 -11.19
C SER A 93 19.54 4.33 -11.79
N LEU A 94 19.30 4.52 -13.09
CA LEU A 94 18.23 3.82 -13.82
C LEU A 94 18.67 2.37 -14.09
N PRO A 95 17.78 1.36 -13.91
CA PRO A 95 18.07 0.00 -14.34
C PRO A 95 18.01 -0.13 -15.89
N PRO A 96 18.81 -1.02 -16.48
CA PRO A 96 18.78 -1.25 -17.92
C PRO A 96 17.51 -1.97 -18.36
N SER A 97 16.96 -1.51 -19.49
CA SER A 97 15.88 -2.16 -20.24
C SER A 97 16.30 -3.57 -20.66
N CYS A 98 15.50 -4.57 -20.29
CA CYS A 98 15.66 -5.94 -20.79
C CYS A 98 15.11 -6.07 -22.23
N PRO A 99 15.65 -7.00 -23.04
CA PRO A 99 15.29 -7.21 -24.44
C PRO A 99 13.91 -7.83 -24.66
#